data_AF-A0A6J8CET5-F1
#
_entry.id   AF-A0A6J8CET5-F1
#
_cell.length_a   1.000
_cell.length_b   1.000
_cell.length_c   1.000
_cell.angle_alpha   90.00
_cell.angle_beta   90.00
_cell.angle_gamma   90.00
#
_symmetry.space_group_name_H-M   'P 1'
#
loop_
_entity.id
_entity.type
_entity.pdbx_description
1 polymer ?
#
loop_
_entity_poly.entity_id
_entity_poly.type
_entity_poly.pdbx_seq_one_letter_code
_entity_poly.pdbx_strand_id
1 'polypeptide(L)'
;MVSNVNMGVFFLLVKLMLCSSRNLQATINPTIGAPWPMPQKYTPTGNVYAIDRSSFRFQATGETCDILTSAFARYRQIIFGTTLKFQPQHGSDNGNALTTASVKVKLECDKFPSLESDESYDLVVSASGISINANEVWGALRGLETFSQLIVRRSLQYFINGTTITDFPRFQHRGMLIDTSRHFLSVDVIKEHIEAMAQNKFNVLHWHIVDDPSFPYTSTAFPEMSEKSSEGIILPEFDTPGNQKFSFMQSNPDITTFMSKMSFGTSYSKLEQYYMQNLLNIIGKKLNKGYLIWQEVIDNGAMVQPDTVVEVWKGGYVEELAKITKLGYKTLLSSCWYLNYISYGDDWRKYYACDPQQFNGTDEQKKLIIGGETCMWGEFVDDTNLIARFWPRAAAVGERLWSDMSLKNAAEAAPRLEEHRCRMVSRGFAAEPVNGPGYCPEEYTMF
;
A
#
# COMPACT_ATOMS: atom_id res chain seq x y z
N MET A 1 -18.70 14.77 -78.64
CA MET A 1 -17.64 15.37 -77.80
C MET A 1 -17.82 14.86 -76.39
N VAL A 2 -16.71 14.46 -75.76
CA VAL A 2 -16.63 13.47 -74.68
C VAL A 2 -16.28 14.16 -73.35
N SER A 3 -16.90 13.67 -72.27
CA SER A 3 -16.46 13.55 -70.85
C SER A 3 -15.97 14.75 -69.98
N ASN A 4 -16.69 14.99 -68.87
CA ASN A 4 -16.34 14.75 -67.44
C ASN A 4 -14.96 15.16 -66.82
N VAL A 5 -15.06 15.88 -65.69
CA VAL A 5 -14.41 15.73 -64.33
C VAL A 5 -13.75 16.99 -63.72
N ASN A 6 -14.47 17.59 -62.75
CA ASN A 6 -14.14 18.03 -61.36
C ASN A 6 -13.00 19.00 -60.94
N MET A 7 -13.42 19.93 -60.04
CA MET A 7 -12.84 20.29 -58.72
C MET A 7 -12.12 21.66 -58.54
N GLY A 8 -12.47 22.34 -57.44
CA GLY A 8 -11.84 23.56 -56.90
C GLY A 8 -12.74 24.79 -57.07
N VAL A 9 -13.09 25.61 -56.08
CA VAL A 9 -12.44 26.00 -54.83
C VAL A 9 -13.55 26.68 -53.99
N PHE A 10 -14.03 26.10 -52.89
CA PHE A 10 -14.90 26.82 -51.94
C PHE A 10 -14.98 26.15 -50.56
N PHE A 11 -13.84 25.74 -49.99
CA PHE A 11 -13.76 25.27 -48.60
C PHE A 11 -12.35 25.48 -48.05
N LEU A 12 -11.96 26.72 -47.75
CA LEU A 12 -10.75 26.99 -46.96
C LEU A 12 -10.81 28.42 -46.41
N LEU A 13 -11.49 28.63 -45.28
CA LEU A 13 -11.29 29.71 -44.29
C LEU A 13 -12.50 29.70 -43.33
N VAL A 14 -12.24 29.81 -42.02
CA VAL A 14 -13.20 29.76 -40.90
C VAL A 14 -13.59 28.35 -40.39
N LYS A 15 -12.57 27.53 -40.11
CA LYS A 15 -12.66 26.45 -39.11
C LYS A 15 -11.38 26.33 -38.26
N LEU A 16 -10.75 27.47 -37.99
CA LEU A 16 -9.44 27.58 -37.33
C LEU A 16 -9.43 28.53 -36.12
N MET A 17 -10.59 28.93 -35.61
CA MET A 17 -10.71 29.61 -34.33
C MET A 17 -11.94 29.06 -33.62
N LEU A 18 -11.68 28.22 -32.62
CA LEU A 18 -12.57 27.65 -31.58
C LEU A 18 -12.14 26.20 -31.24
N CYS A 19 -10.87 25.85 -31.41
CA CYS A 19 -10.27 24.97 -30.42
C CYS A 19 -9.98 25.89 -29.23
N SER A 20 -10.90 25.93 -28.27
CA SER A 20 -10.62 26.42 -26.93
C SER A 20 -9.23 25.94 -26.54
N SER A 21 -8.45 26.81 -25.92
CA SER A 21 -7.28 26.49 -25.12
C SER A 21 -7.59 25.33 -24.16
N ARG A 22 -7.57 24.10 -24.67
CA ARG A 22 -7.38 22.90 -23.88
C ARG A 22 -5.95 23.07 -23.41
N ASN A 23 -5.80 23.35 -22.13
CA ASN A 23 -4.52 23.27 -21.44
C ASN A 23 -3.79 22.03 -21.99
N LEU A 24 -2.70 22.23 -22.73
CA LEU A 24 -1.73 21.15 -22.86
C LEU A 24 -1.37 20.85 -21.40
N GLN A 25 -1.82 19.70 -20.90
CA GLN A 25 -1.50 19.26 -19.56
C GLN A 25 0.04 19.21 -19.52
N ALA A 26 0.63 20.13 -18.76
CA ALA A 26 2.07 20.29 -18.74
C ALA A 26 2.69 18.95 -18.30
N THR A 27 3.60 18.41 -19.10
CA THR A 27 4.30 17.16 -18.79
C THR A 27 4.97 17.31 -17.43
N ILE A 28 4.72 16.37 -16.52
CA ILE A 28 5.32 16.41 -15.19
C ILE A 28 6.77 15.94 -15.29
N ASN A 29 7.70 16.80 -14.89
CA ASN A 29 9.10 16.43 -14.81
C ASN A 29 9.33 15.66 -13.49
N PRO A 30 9.76 14.38 -13.54
CA PRO A 30 10.04 13.63 -12.34
C PRO A 30 11.21 14.25 -11.55
N THR A 31 11.20 14.07 -10.24
CA THR A 31 12.35 14.41 -9.39
C THR A 31 13.52 13.45 -9.63
N ILE A 32 14.67 13.72 -8.99
CA ILE A 32 15.86 12.88 -9.08
C ILE A 32 16.37 12.58 -7.67
N GLY A 33 16.27 11.33 -7.25
CA GLY A 33 16.69 10.85 -5.94
C GLY A 33 15.76 11.31 -4.81
N ALA A 34 14.50 11.66 -5.09
CA ALA A 34 13.57 12.06 -4.05
C ALA A 34 12.93 10.83 -3.38
N PRO A 35 12.79 10.84 -2.04
CA PRO A 35 12.17 9.72 -1.35
C PRO A 35 10.64 9.71 -1.52
N TRP A 36 10.09 8.50 -1.53
CA TRP A 36 8.67 8.19 -1.44
C TRP A 36 8.47 6.96 -0.52
N PRO A 37 7.63 7.03 0.53
CA PRO A 37 7.05 8.24 1.13
C PRO A 37 8.08 9.30 1.54
N MET A 38 7.66 10.56 1.60
CA MET A 38 8.48 11.65 2.12
C MET A 38 8.78 11.47 3.63
N PRO A 39 10.05 11.50 4.06
CA PRO A 39 10.40 11.38 5.47
C PRO A 39 9.85 12.53 6.33
N GLN A 40 9.65 12.28 7.63
CA GLN A 40 9.24 13.31 8.60
C GLN A 40 10.15 14.54 8.59
N LYS A 41 11.47 14.31 8.51
CA LYS A 41 12.47 15.37 8.33
C LYS A 41 13.51 14.96 7.29
N TYR A 42 13.65 15.77 6.25
CA TYR A 42 14.63 15.59 5.17
C TYR A 42 15.43 16.88 4.97
N THR A 43 16.75 16.84 5.17
CA THR A 43 17.62 18.01 5.06
C THR A 43 18.81 17.73 4.15
N PRO A 44 18.74 18.07 2.85
CA PRO A 44 19.87 17.94 1.95
C PRO A 44 20.94 19.00 2.24
N THR A 45 22.21 18.62 2.12
CA THR A 45 23.39 19.46 2.42
C THR A 45 24.00 20.14 1.18
N GLY A 46 23.52 19.80 -0.02
CA GLY A 46 24.03 20.30 -1.30
C GLY A 46 25.30 19.59 -1.80
N ASN A 47 25.99 18.83 -0.94
CA ASN A 47 27.14 18.01 -1.33
C ASN A 47 26.70 16.77 -2.12
N VAL A 48 27.53 16.30 -3.04
CA VAL A 48 27.32 15.07 -3.81
C VAL A 48 28.51 14.17 -3.62
N TYR A 49 28.26 12.89 -3.32
CA TYR A 49 29.28 11.87 -3.11
C TYR A 49 29.15 10.78 -4.16
N ALA A 50 30.29 10.31 -4.68
CA ALA A 50 30.34 9.13 -5.53
C ALA A 50 30.25 7.85 -4.67
N ILE A 51 29.60 6.82 -5.21
CA ILE A 51 29.54 5.48 -4.60
C ILE A 51 30.25 4.50 -5.53
N ASP A 52 31.24 3.78 -4.99
CA ASP A 52 31.91 2.71 -5.73
C ASP A 52 31.10 1.41 -5.65
N ARG A 53 30.37 1.13 -6.73
CA ARG A 53 29.57 -0.10 -6.89
C ARG A 53 30.36 -1.39 -6.61
N SER A 54 31.64 -1.45 -6.98
CA SER A 54 32.43 -2.68 -6.94
C SER A 54 32.79 -3.08 -5.50
N SER A 55 33.15 -2.09 -4.68
CA SER A 55 33.56 -2.30 -3.30
C SER A 55 32.46 -2.03 -2.27
N PHE A 56 31.30 -1.50 -2.70
CA PHE A 56 30.21 -1.15 -1.79
C PHE A 56 29.67 -2.34 -1.00
N ARG A 57 29.60 -2.18 0.32
CA ARG A 57 29.02 -3.14 1.26
C ARG A 57 28.21 -2.47 2.36
N PHE A 58 27.17 -3.16 2.81
CA PHE A 58 26.52 -2.85 4.08
C PHE A 58 27.29 -3.51 5.22
N GLN A 59 27.41 -2.82 6.35
CA GLN A 59 28.09 -3.33 7.54
C GLN A 59 27.19 -3.15 8.76
N ALA A 60 26.85 -4.25 9.44
CA ALA A 60 26.19 -4.17 10.74
C ALA A 60 27.18 -3.67 11.80
N THR A 61 26.78 -2.67 12.59
CA THR A 61 27.60 -2.08 13.66
C THR A 61 26.95 -2.19 15.05
N GLY A 62 25.83 -2.89 15.15
CA GLY A 62 25.11 -3.20 16.39
C GLY A 62 24.62 -4.65 16.36
N GLU A 63 23.34 -4.86 16.70
CA GLU A 63 22.70 -6.17 16.59
C GLU A 63 22.66 -6.66 15.13
N THR A 64 22.74 -7.98 14.94
CA THR A 64 22.68 -8.59 13.62
C THR A 64 21.82 -9.85 13.63
N CYS A 65 21.04 -10.05 12.56
CA CYS A 65 20.16 -11.19 12.41
C CYS A 65 20.00 -11.57 10.93
N ASP A 66 19.30 -12.67 10.66
CA ASP A 66 19.02 -13.18 9.32
C ASP A 66 18.16 -12.21 8.48
N ILE A 67 17.18 -11.53 9.09
CA ILE A 67 16.37 -10.49 8.46
C ILE A 67 17.28 -9.37 7.92
N LEU A 68 18.17 -8.85 8.77
CA LEU A 68 19.07 -7.74 8.42
C LEU A 68 20.09 -8.16 7.35
N THR A 69 20.67 -9.36 7.49
CA THR A 69 21.63 -9.91 6.53
C THR A 69 20.99 -10.13 5.16
N SER A 70 19.78 -10.67 5.12
CA SER A 70 18.99 -10.85 3.89
C SER A 70 18.63 -9.51 3.25
N ALA A 71 18.29 -8.51 4.07
CA ALA A 71 18.02 -7.16 3.60
C ALA A 71 19.25 -6.51 2.96
N PHE A 72 20.45 -6.68 3.52
CA PHE A 72 21.68 -6.17 2.90
C PHE A 72 21.94 -6.77 1.52
N ALA A 73 21.78 -8.08 1.38
CA ALA A 73 21.92 -8.75 0.08
C ALA A 73 20.87 -8.22 -0.93
N ARG A 74 19.60 -8.15 -0.49
CA ARG A 74 18.49 -7.65 -1.30
C ARG A 74 18.70 -6.20 -1.75
N TYR A 75 19.01 -5.28 -0.83
CA TYR A 75 19.18 -3.88 -1.17
C TYR A 75 20.42 -3.62 -2.03
N ARG A 76 21.49 -4.40 -1.85
CA ARG A 76 22.65 -4.33 -2.75
C ARG A 76 22.24 -4.70 -4.17
N GLN A 77 21.41 -5.74 -4.34
CA GLN A 77 20.87 -6.13 -5.64
C GLN A 77 19.91 -5.08 -6.21
N ILE A 78 19.04 -4.49 -5.39
CA ILE A 78 18.11 -3.43 -5.83
C ILE A 78 18.89 -2.20 -6.35
N ILE A 79 19.94 -1.78 -5.65
CA ILE A 79 20.69 -0.56 -5.98
C ILE A 79 21.60 -0.80 -7.20
N PHE A 80 22.32 -1.92 -7.25
CA PHE A 80 23.38 -2.15 -8.23
C PHE A 80 23.05 -3.23 -9.27
N GLY A 81 21.90 -3.88 -9.21
CA GLY A 81 21.55 -5.05 -10.01
C GLY A 81 22.31 -6.31 -9.62
N THR A 82 22.01 -7.43 -10.28
CA THR A 82 22.83 -8.64 -10.23
C THR A 82 24.23 -8.34 -10.75
N THR A 83 25.24 -8.91 -10.09
CA THR A 83 26.67 -8.76 -10.41
C THR A 83 26.87 -8.78 -11.92
N LEU A 84 27.23 -7.64 -12.52
CA LEU A 84 27.72 -7.65 -13.87
C LEU A 84 28.94 -8.57 -13.88
N LYS A 85 28.96 -9.56 -14.78
CA LYS A 85 30.21 -10.16 -15.24
C LYS A 85 31.00 -9.03 -15.92
N PHE A 86 31.68 -8.19 -15.15
CA PHE A 86 32.41 -7.06 -15.68
C PHE A 86 33.89 -7.39 -15.70
N GLN A 87 34.46 -7.35 -16.90
CA GLN A 87 35.91 -7.31 -17.09
C GLN A 87 36.43 -5.95 -16.62
N PRO A 88 37.58 -5.92 -15.93
CA PRO A 88 38.10 -4.69 -15.36
C PRO A 88 38.54 -3.75 -16.48
N GLN A 89 37.88 -2.61 -16.63
CA GLN A 89 38.52 -1.45 -17.24
C GLN A 89 38.94 -0.49 -16.14
N HIS A 90 40.26 -0.37 -16.00
CA HIS A 90 40.93 0.58 -15.12
C HIS A 90 40.61 2.02 -15.56
N GLY A 91 39.66 2.64 -14.88
CA GLY A 91 39.53 4.09 -14.78
C GLY A 91 40.06 4.52 -13.42
N SER A 92 41.02 5.45 -13.42
CA SER A 92 41.62 6.04 -12.23
C SER A 92 40.57 6.79 -11.39
N ASP A 93 40.06 6.18 -10.32
CA ASP A 93 39.24 6.89 -9.34
C ASP A 93 40.12 7.61 -8.33
N ASN A 94 40.04 8.95 -8.37
CA ASN A 94 40.57 9.82 -7.34
C ASN A 94 39.88 9.47 -6.02
N GLY A 95 40.66 9.12 -4.99
CA GLY A 95 40.15 8.68 -3.70
C GLY A 95 39.20 9.70 -3.08
N ASN A 96 37.92 9.30 -2.91
CA ASN A 96 36.91 9.81 -1.97
C ASN A 96 35.51 9.19 -2.22
N ALA A 97 35.40 8.03 -2.90
CA ALA A 97 34.13 7.34 -3.07
C ALA A 97 33.68 6.66 -1.77
N LEU A 98 32.39 6.71 -1.48
CA LEU A 98 31.77 6.01 -0.35
C LEU A 98 31.65 4.52 -0.68
N THR A 99 32.19 3.66 0.17
CA THR A 99 32.27 2.20 -0.05
C THR A 99 31.54 1.39 1.02
N THR A 100 31.07 2.02 2.09
CA THR A 100 30.42 1.31 3.20
C THR A 100 29.25 2.12 3.74
N ALA A 101 28.12 1.45 3.95
CA ALA A 101 27.00 1.96 4.74
C ALA A 101 26.90 1.17 6.05
N SER A 102 27.11 1.88 7.16
CA SER A 102 27.02 1.31 8.51
C SER A 102 25.56 1.30 8.95
N VAL A 103 25.07 0.15 9.39
CA VAL A 103 23.69 -0.02 9.86
C VAL A 103 23.72 -0.51 11.30
N LYS A 104 23.18 0.30 12.21
CA LYS A 104 23.14 0.03 13.65
C LYS A 104 21.72 -0.22 14.09
N VAL A 105 21.44 -1.46 14.50
CA VAL A 105 20.22 -1.86 15.22
C VAL A 105 20.57 -1.97 16.71
N LYS A 106 19.73 -1.42 17.59
CA LYS A 106 20.01 -1.35 19.04
C LYS A 106 19.46 -2.52 19.83
N LEU A 107 18.25 -2.97 19.50
CA LEU A 107 17.54 -4.05 20.19
C LEU A 107 17.69 -5.38 19.45
N GLU A 108 17.44 -6.48 20.16
CA GLU A 108 17.42 -7.83 19.59
C GLU A 108 16.38 -7.94 18.46
N CYS A 109 16.67 -8.72 17.42
CA CYS A 109 15.72 -8.88 16.31
C CYS A 109 14.54 -9.76 16.72
N ASP A 110 13.34 -9.19 16.66
CA ASP A 110 12.10 -9.96 16.73
C ASP A 110 11.89 -10.81 15.47
N LYS A 111 11.23 -11.96 15.64
CA LYS A 111 10.87 -12.84 14.53
C LYS A 111 9.70 -12.31 13.69
N PHE A 112 8.75 -11.63 14.33
CA PHE A 112 7.55 -11.10 13.68
C PHE A 112 7.28 -9.67 14.15
N PRO A 113 6.83 -8.77 13.26
CA PRO A 113 6.43 -7.43 13.65
C PRO A 113 5.12 -7.46 14.45
N SER A 114 4.89 -6.41 15.22
CA SER A 114 3.65 -6.15 15.95
C SER A 114 3.19 -4.72 15.71
N LEU A 115 1.99 -4.37 16.22
CA LEU A 115 1.50 -2.99 16.17
C LEU A 115 2.43 -2.01 16.90
N GLU A 116 3.17 -2.49 17.91
CA GLU A 116 4.07 -1.67 18.73
C GLU A 116 5.52 -1.65 18.22
N SER A 117 5.81 -2.34 17.11
CA SER A 117 7.15 -2.40 16.53
C SER A 117 7.67 -1.02 16.14
N ASP A 118 8.93 -0.73 16.50
CA ASP A 118 9.57 0.56 16.24
C ASP A 118 10.13 0.61 14.80
N GLU A 119 9.47 1.39 13.96
CA GLU A 119 9.85 1.61 12.57
C GLU A 119 10.64 2.91 12.35
N SER A 120 11.09 3.57 13.41
CA SER A 120 11.88 4.81 13.34
C SER A 120 13.34 4.56 12.96
N TYR A 121 13.91 5.51 12.21
CA TYR A 121 15.33 5.48 11.86
C TYR A 121 15.90 6.88 11.60
N ASP A 122 17.21 6.99 11.76
CA ASP A 122 18.01 8.13 11.31
C ASP A 122 18.96 7.67 10.19
N LEU A 123 19.02 8.45 9.10
CA LEU A 123 19.94 8.23 7.99
C LEU A 123 20.79 9.47 7.77
N VAL A 124 22.11 9.31 7.78
CA VAL A 124 23.08 10.38 7.54
C VAL A 124 24.01 9.98 6.41
N VAL A 125 24.15 10.86 5.42
CA VAL A 125 25.10 10.76 4.31
C VAL A 125 25.99 11.99 4.34
N SER A 126 27.28 11.80 4.60
CA SER A 126 28.24 12.89 4.69
C SER A 126 29.64 12.45 4.25
N ALA A 127 30.61 13.37 4.30
CA ALA A 127 32.00 13.07 3.97
C ALA A 127 32.63 12.01 4.91
N SER A 128 32.10 11.83 6.12
CA SER A 128 32.59 10.80 7.05
C SER A 128 32.01 9.40 6.79
N GLY A 129 31.02 9.27 5.90
CA GLY A 129 30.40 7.99 5.57
C GLY A 129 28.87 8.04 5.53
N ILE A 130 28.29 6.84 5.43
CA ILE A 130 26.85 6.58 5.43
C ILE A 130 26.49 5.83 6.72
N SER A 131 25.48 6.29 7.44
CA SER A 131 25.02 5.69 8.70
C SER A 131 23.51 5.61 8.73
N ILE A 132 22.98 4.41 9.01
CA ILE A 132 21.56 4.15 9.30
C ILE A 132 21.48 3.66 10.73
N ASN A 133 20.78 4.39 11.60
CA ASN A 133 20.57 3.99 13.00
C ASN A 133 19.09 3.76 13.23
N ALA A 134 18.73 2.63 13.82
CA ALA A 134 17.35 2.28 14.18
C ALA A 134 17.34 1.62 15.56
N ASN A 135 16.20 1.73 16.26
CA ASN A 135 16.02 1.03 17.54
C ASN A 135 15.82 -0.47 17.29
N GLU A 136 14.88 -0.83 16.42
CA GLU A 136 14.58 -2.21 16.01
C GLU A 136 14.96 -2.48 14.55
N VAL A 137 14.95 -3.75 14.16
CA VAL A 137 15.23 -4.19 12.79
C VAL A 137 14.25 -3.59 11.77
N TRP A 138 13.00 -3.34 12.17
CA TRP A 138 11.96 -2.81 11.29
C TRP A 138 12.31 -1.41 10.79
N GLY A 139 12.73 -0.51 11.68
CA GLY A 139 13.24 0.81 11.29
C GLY A 139 14.45 0.75 10.36
N ALA A 140 15.36 -0.20 10.57
CA ALA A 140 16.50 -0.39 9.67
C ALA A 140 16.05 -0.79 8.25
N LEU A 141 15.04 -1.64 8.11
CA LEU A 141 14.46 -1.98 6.79
C LEU A 141 13.88 -0.74 6.09
N ARG A 142 13.20 0.14 6.83
CA ARG A 142 12.65 1.40 6.28
C ARG A 142 13.76 2.36 5.85
N GLY A 143 14.83 2.44 6.65
CA GLY A 143 16.01 3.24 6.34
C GLY A 143 16.78 2.73 5.13
N LEU A 144 16.88 1.42 4.94
CA LEU A 144 17.48 0.81 3.75
C LEU A 144 16.66 1.12 2.48
N GLU A 145 15.33 1.10 2.57
CA GLU A 145 14.47 1.54 1.45
C GLU A 145 14.78 2.99 1.10
N THR A 146 14.69 3.90 2.06
CA THR A 146 14.97 5.33 1.82
C THR A 146 16.38 5.54 1.27
N PHE A 147 17.39 4.86 1.81
CA PHE A 147 18.76 4.90 1.29
C PHE A 147 18.83 4.49 -0.19
N SER A 148 18.14 3.43 -0.58
CA SER A 148 18.11 2.95 -1.97
C SER A 148 17.52 3.98 -2.95
N GLN A 149 16.60 4.83 -2.47
CA GLN A 149 15.92 5.84 -3.26
C GLN A 149 16.77 7.10 -3.49
N LEU A 150 17.69 7.40 -2.56
CA LEU A 150 18.59 8.56 -2.65
C LEU A 150 19.75 8.35 -3.64
N ILE A 151 20.02 7.09 -4.00
CA ILE A 151 21.10 6.75 -4.93
C ILE A 151 20.61 6.96 -6.35
N VAL A 152 21.35 7.78 -7.09
CA VAL A 152 21.05 8.13 -8.47
C VAL A 152 22.16 7.58 -9.36
N ARG A 153 21.76 6.84 -10.40
CA ARG A 153 22.67 6.39 -11.44
C ARG A 153 22.77 7.46 -12.55
N ARG A 154 23.98 7.89 -12.88
CA ARG A 154 24.27 8.71 -14.05
C ARG A 154 25.28 7.98 -14.93
N SER A 155 24.83 7.50 -16.09
CA SER A 155 25.61 6.60 -16.96
C SER A 155 26.04 5.31 -16.23
N LEU A 156 27.34 5.11 -16.01
CA LEU A 156 27.90 3.94 -15.30
C LEU A 156 28.29 4.23 -13.84
N GLN A 157 28.09 5.45 -13.36
CA GLN A 157 28.48 5.89 -12.03
C GLN A 157 27.26 6.12 -11.13
N TYR A 158 27.46 5.93 -9.82
CA TYR A 158 26.44 6.07 -8.79
C TYR A 158 26.78 7.25 -7.89
N PHE A 159 25.78 8.07 -7.60
CA PHE A 159 25.90 9.27 -6.79
C PHE A 159 24.84 9.30 -5.72
N ILE A 160 25.15 9.96 -4.61
CA ILE A 160 24.19 10.24 -3.54
C ILE A 160 24.41 11.67 -3.02
N ASN A 161 23.31 12.38 -2.79
CA ASN A 161 23.37 13.70 -2.17
C ASN A 161 23.60 13.55 -0.67
N GLY A 162 24.50 14.35 -0.11
CA GLY A 162 24.69 14.44 1.33
C GLY A 162 23.40 14.90 1.99
N THR A 163 22.89 14.13 2.95
CA THR A 163 21.59 14.37 3.55
C THR A 163 21.55 13.90 5.00
N THR A 164 20.68 14.53 5.78
CA THR A 164 20.30 14.07 7.11
C THR A 164 18.79 13.84 7.12
N ILE A 165 18.39 12.64 7.50
CA ILE A 165 17.00 12.19 7.60
C ILE A 165 16.75 11.66 9.00
N THR A 166 15.65 12.09 9.59
CA THR A 166 15.04 11.47 10.78
C THR A 166 13.61 11.14 10.40
N ASP A 167 13.21 9.88 10.56
CA ASP A 167 11.96 9.39 9.99
C ASP A 167 11.28 8.34 10.87
N PHE A 168 9.96 8.32 10.82
CA PHE A 168 9.08 7.40 11.53
C PHE A 168 7.67 7.48 10.91
N PRO A 169 6.86 6.42 10.99
CA PRO A 169 5.51 6.45 10.44
C PRO A 169 4.58 7.33 11.27
N ARG A 170 3.67 8.05 10.60
CA ARG A 170 2.56 8.76 11.25
C ARG A 170 1.57 7.80 11.91
N PHE A 171 1.29 6.66 11.25
CA PHE A 171 0.38 5.63 11.75
C PHE A 171 1.05 4.25 11.78
N GLN A 172 0.78 3.48 12.84
CA GLN A 172 1.36 2.16 13.06
C GLN A 172 0.79 1.10 12.11
N HIS A 173 -0.50 1.19 11.75
CA HIS A 173 -1.16 0.21 10.88
C HIS A 173 -1.29 0.73 9.44
N ARG A 174 -0.55 0.13 8.51
CA ARG A 174 -0.56 0.53 7.10
C ARG A 174 -0.81 -0.72 6.26
N GLY A 175 -2.10 -0.95 6.02
CA GLY A 175 -2.61 -2.19 5.45
C GLY A 175 -2.90 -2.14 3.96
N MET A 176 -2.81 -3.31 3.34
CA MET A 176 -3.31 -3.55 1.98
C MET A 176 -4.13 -4.83 1.98
N LEU A 177 -5.40 -4.71 1.61
CA LEU A 177 -6.31 -5.83 1.44
C LEU A 177 -6.19 -6.38 0.02
N ILE A 178 -5.90 -7.69 -0.06
CA ILE A 178 -6.02 -8.49 -1.28
C ILE A 178 -7.12 -9.53 -1.09
N ASP A 179 -7.93 -9.71 -2.12
CA ASP A 179 -8.99 -10.72 -2.19
C ASP A 179 -8.54 -11.86 -3.09
N THR A 180 -8.35 -13.04 -2.49
CA THR A 180 -7.96 -14.26 -3.22
C THR A 180 -9.12 -15.24 -3.41
N SER A 181 -10.35 -14.82 -3.09
CA SER A 181 -11.53 -15.65 -3.26
C SER A 181 -12.24 -15.36 -4.58
N ARG A 182 -12.51 -14.08 -4.86
CA ARG A 182 -13.25 -13.70 -6.09
C ARG A 182 -12.50 -14.11 -7.34
N HIS A 183 -11.18 -13.96 -7.31
CA HIS A 183 -10.25 -14.64 -8.21
C HIS A 183 -9.04 -15.14 -7.42
N PHE A 184 -8.49 -16.27 -7.83
CA PHE A 184 -7.27 -16.79 -7.24
C PHE A 184 -6.08 -15.90 -7.60
N LEU A 185 -5.21 -15.62 -6.61
CA LEU A 185 -3.91 -15.02 -6.85
C LEU A 185 -2.81 -16.04 -6.61
N SER A 186 -1.87 -16.15 -7.55
CA SER A 186 -0.70 -17.02 -7.37
C SER A 186 0.19 -16.52 -6.24
N VAL A 187 0.89 -17.45 -5.58
CA VAL A 187 1.84 -17.12 -4.51
C VAL A 187 2.94 -16.19 -5.00
N ASP A 188 3.33 -16.29 -6.28
CA ASP A 188 4.35 -15.42 -6.86
C ASP A 188 3.86 -13.99 -7.00
N VAL A 189 2.62 -13.78 -7.46
CA VAL A 189 1.99 -12.44 -7.50
C VAL A 189 1.81 -11.86 -6.09
N ILE A 190 1.45 -12.69 -5.10
CA ILE A 190 1.36 -12.24 -3.70
C ILE A 190 2.74 -11.80 -3.18
N LYS A 191 3.81 -12.56 -3.46
CA LYS A 191 5.18 -12.18 -3.09
C LYS A 191 5.64 -10.91 -3.80
N GLU A 192 5.36 -10.78 -5.09
CA GLU A 192 5.62 -9.55 -5.84
C GLU A 192 4.89 -8.37 -5.18
N HIS A 193 3.61 -8.54 -4.83
CA HIS A 193 2.86 -7.51 -4.12
C HIS A 193 3.51 -7.11 -2.79
N ILE A 194 3.99 -8.07 -1.99
CA ILE A 194 4.71 -7.81 -0.73
C ILE A 194 6.02 -7.03 -0.96
N GLU A 195 6.74 -7.30 -2.06
CA GLU A 195 7.93 -6.52 -2.41
C GLU A 195 7.56 -5.06 -2.77
N ALA A 196 6.45 -4.85 -3.48
CA ALA A 196 5.95 -3.50 -3.76
C ALA A 196 5.46 -2.79 -2.49
N MET A 197 4.82 -3.51 -1.55
CA MET A 197 4.46 -2.99 -0.23
C MET A 197 5.68 -2.48 0.52
N ALA A 198 6.78 -3.25 0.53
CA ALA A 198 8.02 -2.89 1.21
C ALA A 198 8.62 -1.58 0.68
N GLN A 199 8.62 -1.39 -0.65
CA GLN A 199 9.10 -0.16 -1.30
C GLN A 199 8.25 1.08 -0.95
N ASN A 200 7.00 0.87 -0.56
CA ASN A 200 6.04 1.90 -0.19
C ASN A 200 5.82 1.99 1.33
N LYS A 201 6.64 1.28 2.12
CA LYS A 201 6.61 1.24 3.59
C LYS A 201 5.27 0.80 4.20
N PHE A 202 4.47 0.01 3.47
CA PHE A 202 3.35 -0.74 4.05
C PHE A 202 3.87 -1.87 4.94
N ASN A 203 3.08 -2.27 5.94
CA ASN A 203 3.50 -3.24 6.96
C ASN A 203 2.45 -4.30 7.32
N VAL A 204 1.22 -4.19 6.82
CA VAL A 204 0.15 -5.19 7.04
C VAL A 204 -0.38 -5.68 5.70
N LEU A 205 -0.38 -7.01 5.51
CA LEU A 205 -1.11 -7.66 4.43
C LEU A 205 -2.43 -8.17 5.02
N HIS A 206 -3.54 -7.51 4.68
CA HIS A 206 -4.88 -7.98 5.00
C HIS A 206 -5.28 -9.01 3.94
N TRP A 207 -5.10 -10.28 4.25
CA TRP A 207 -5.40 -11.36 3.31
C TRP A 207 -6.87 -11.80 3.45
N HIS A 208 -7.74 -11.24 2.61
CA HIS A 208 -9.13 -11.67 2.47
C HIS A 208 -9.16 -12.98 1.67
N ILE A 209 -8.94 -14.09 2.38
CA ILE A 209 -8.55 -15.37 1.79
C ILE A 209 -9.72 -16.20 1.24
N VAL A 210 -10.92 -16.03 1.78
CA VAL A 210 -12.13 -16.79 1.40
C VAL A 210 -13.33 -15.86 1.31
N ASP A 211 -14.27 -16.20 0.44
CA ASP A 211 -15.53 -15.44 0.21
C ASP A 211 -16.51 -16.31 -0.59
N ASP A 212 -17.65 -15.76 -0.99
CA ASP A 212 -18.75 -16.47 -1.65
C ASP A 212 -18.33 -17.42 -2.80
N PRO A 213 -17.58 -16.97 -3.83
CA PRO A 213 -17.32 -17.81 -5.00
C PRO A 213 -16.27 -18.89 -4.77
N SER A 214 -15.36 -18.73 -3.80
CA SER A 214 -14.33 -19.75 -3.56
C SER A 214 -13.73 -19.81 -2.14
N PHE A 215 -13.20 -20.99 -1.81
CA PHE A 215 -12.52 -21.30 -0.57
C PHE A 215 -11.12 -21.89 -0.86
N PRO A 216 -10.12 -21.07 -1.23
CA PRO A 216 -8.79 -21.57 -1.61
C PRO A 216 -7.94 -22.03 -0.41
N TYR A 217 -8.32 -21.68 0.81
CA TYR A 217 -7.59 -22.09 2.02
C TYR A 217 -7.79 -23.57 2.34
N THR A 218 -6.71 -24.34 2.37
CA THR A 218 -6.77 -25.75 2.80
C THR A 218 -6.65 -25.87 4.32
N SER A 219 -7.77 -26.16 4.97
CA SER A 219 -7.81 -26.48 6.41
C SER A 219 -7.44 -27.93 6.65
N THR A 220 -6.54 -28.19 7.59
CA THR A 220 -6.20 -29.57 8.01
C THR A 220 -7.32 -30.26 8.77
N ALA A 221 -8.14 -29.49 9.50
CA ALA A 221 -9.27 -30.01 10.27
C ALA A 221 -10.52 -30.24 9.42
N PHE A 222 -10.69 -29.45 8.35
CA PHE A 222 -11.84 -29.50 7.44
C PHE A 222 -11.40 -29.44 5.96
N PRO A 223 -10.73 -30.49 5.44
CA PRO A 223 -10.21 -30.49 4.06
C PRO A 223 -11.29 -30.31 3.00
N GLU A 224 -12.50 -30.83 3.27
CA GLU A 224 -13.63 -30.80 2.33
C GLU A 224 -14.06 -29.37 1.93
N MET A 225 -13.74 -28.33 2.72
CA MET A 225 -14.10 -26.95 2.38
C MET A 225 -13.41 -26.49 1.09
N SER A 226 -12.10 -26.71 0.98
CA SER A 226 -11.35 -26.36 -0.23
C SER A 226 -11.58 -27.35 -1.36
N GLU A 227 -11.70 -28.64 -1.06
CA GLU A 227 -11.92 -29.68 -2.08
C GLU A 227 -13.24 -29.44 -2.84
N LYS A 228 -14.35 -29.25 -2.12
CA LYS A 228 -15.67 -29.04 -2.76
C LYS A 228 -15.82 -27.67 -3.41
N SER A 229 -15.13 -26.65 -2.90
CA SER A 229 -15.12 -25.34 -3.55
C SER A 229 -14.42 -25.41 -4.92
N SER A 230 -13.31 -26.15 -5.01
CA SER A 230 -12.58 -26.33 -6.27
C SER A 230 -13.36 -27.11 -7.35
N GLU A 231 -14.41 -27.84 -6.97
CA GLU A 231 -15.31 -28.56 -7.88
C GLU A 231 -16.36 -27.66 -8.56
N GLY A 232 -16.33 -26.34 -8.33
CA GLY A 232 -17.12 -25.36 -9.07
C GLY A 232 -18.52 -25.09 -8.51
N ILE A 233 -18.74 -25.33 -7.21
CA ILE A 233 -19.95 -24.85 -6.53
C ILE A 233 -19.81 -23.33 -6.33
N ILE A 234 -20.18 -22.57 -7.35
CA ILE A 234 -20.39 -21.13 -7.24
C ILE A 234 -21.62 -20.96 -6.34
N LEU A 235 -21.41 -20.56 -5.08
CA LEU A 235 -22.50 -20.05 -4.27
C LEU A 235 -23.01 -18.76 -4.95
N PRO A 236 -24.33 -18.55 -5.07
CA PRO A 236 -24.85 -17.32 -5.64
C PRO A 236 -24.31 -16.13 -4.83
N GLU A 237 -23.78 -15.14 -5.54
CA GLU A 237 -23.22 -13.88 -5.03
C GLU A 237 -24.23 -13.20 -4.09
N PHE A 238 -23.87 -12.99 -2.81
CA PHE A 238 -24.77 -12.50 -1.76
C PHE A 238 -24.56 -11.03 -1.37
N ASP A 239 -23.99 -10.20 -2.24
CA ASP A 239 -23.81 -8.78 -1.94
C ASP A 239 -24.96 -7.93 -2.52
N THR A 240 -26.10 -7.91 -1.80
CA THR A 240 -27.19 -6.96 -2.08
C THR A 240 -27.24 -5.87 -1.00
N PRO A 241 -27.00 -4.59 -1.35
CA PRO A 241 -27.20 -3.48 -0.42
C PRO A 241 -28.68 -3.38 0.00
N GLY A 242 -28.93 -3.28 1.31
CA GLY A 242 -30.25 -2.93 1.87
C GLY A 242 -31.05 -4.12 2.44
N ASN A 243 -32.37 -3.94 2.53
CA ASN A 243 -33.32 -4.82 3.23
C ASN A 243 -33.41 -6.28 2.71
N GLN A 244 -32.63 -6.68 1.71
CA GLN A 244 -32.57 -8.06 1.21
C GLN A 244 -31.55 -8.95 1.94
N LYS A 245 -30.62 -8.39 2.73
CA LYS A 245 -29.60 -9.14 3.51
C LYS A 245 -30.18 -10.30 4.34
N PHE A 246 -31.38 -10.13 4.89
CA PHE A 246 -32.02 -11.14 5.73
C PHE A 246 -33.11 -11.95 5.03
N SER A 247 -33.34 -11.74 3.73
CA SER A 247 -34.43 -12.41 2.99
C SER A 247 -34.35 -13.93 3.06
N PHE A 248 -33.14 -14.49 2.91
CA PHE A 248 -32.88 -15.92 3.08
C PHE A 248 -33.19 -16.39 4.50
N MET A 249 -32.67 -15.67 5.52
CA MET A 249 -32.93 -16.00 6.93
C MET A 249 -34.42 -15.95 7.28
N GLN A 250 -35.15 -15.01 6.68
CA GLN A 250 -36.60 -14.87 6.84
C GLN A 250 -37.39 -16.01 6.20
N SER A 251 -36.90 -16.53 5.07
CA SER A 251 -37.55 -17.64 4.36
C SER A 251 -37.34 -19.01 5.01
N ASN A 252 -36.36 -19.14 5.92
CA ASN A 252 -35.98 -20.41 6.52
C ASN A 252 -36.83 -20.73 7.77
N PRO A 253 -37.59 -21.84 7.80
CA PRO A 253 -38.47 -22.19 8.92
C PRO A 253 -37.72 -22.51 10.23
N ASP A 254 -36.50 -23.03 10.15
CA ASP A 254 -35.69 -23.35 11.32
C ASP A 254 -35.17 -22.06 11.97
N ILE A 255 -34.76 -21.09 11.15
CA ILE A 255 -34.31 -19.78 11.63
C ILE A 255 -35.49 -19.02 12.25
N THR A 256 -36.65 -18.96 11.59
CA THR A 256 -37.83 -18.28 12.16
C THR A 256 -38.27 -18.91 13.49
N THR A 257 -38.20 -20.24 13.61
CA THR A 257 -38.44 -20.96 14.87
C THR A 257 -37.44 -20.56 15.96
N PHE A 258 -36.15 -20.48 15.62
CA PHE A 258 -35.11 -20.01 16.53
C PHE A 258 -35.33 -18.55 16.97
N MET A 259 -35.73 -17.67 16.05
CA MET A 259 -36.06 -16.26 16.32
C MET A 259 -37.19 -16.14 17.35
N SER A 260 -38.23 -16.96 17.24
CA SER A 260 -39.32 -17.03 18.24
C SER A 260 -38.82 -17.53 19.60
N LYS A 261 -37.99 -18.58 19.62
CA LYS A 261 -37.41 -19.14 20.86
C LYS A 261 -36.55 -18.13 21.61
N MET A 262 -35.79 -17.32 20.89
CA MET A 262 -34.90 -16.30 21.45
C MET A 262 -35.60 -14.97 21.74
N SER A 263 -36.90 -14.86 21.48
CA SER A 263 -37.67 -13.61 21.61
C SER A 263 -37.07 -12.46 20.78
N PHE A 264 -36.47 -12.75 19.64
CA PHE A 264 -35.90 -11.75 18.73
C PHE A 264 -36.97 -11.10 17.83
N GLY A 265 -38.14 -11.72 17.71
CA GLY A 265 -39.23 -11.23 16.85
C GLY A 265 -38.82 -11.25 15.38
N THR A 266 -39.06 -10.15 14.67
CA THR A 266 -38.66 -9.97 13.25
C THR A 266 -37.33 -9.21 13.09
N SER A 267 -36.61 -8.97 14.19
CA SER A 267 -35.36 -8.19 14.19
C SER A 267 -34.15 -9.08 13.92
N TYR A 268 -33.90 -9.42 12.66
CA TYR A 268 -32.77 -10.29 12.27
C TYR A 268 -31.39 -9.70 12.56
N SER A 269 -31.28 -8.38 12.77
CA SER A 269 -30.08 -7.75 13.34
C SER A 269 -29.69 -8.32 14.71
N LYS A 270 -30.65 -8.73 15.55
CA LYS A 270 -30.38 -9.38 16.83
C LYS A 270 -29.82 -10.80 16.67
N LEU A 271 -30.20 -11.49 15.59
CA LEU A 271 -29.64 -12.79 15.26
C LEU A 271 -28.18 -12.67 14.82
N GLU A 272 -27.89 -11.69 13.97
CA GLU A 272 -26.52 -11.34 13.57
C GLU A 272 -25.69 -10.95 14.81
N GLN A 273 -26.25 -10.09 15.68
CA GLN A 273 -25.63 -9.72 16.95
C GLN A 273 -25.32 -10.96 17.81
N TYR A 274 -26.27 -11.89 17.95
CA TYR A 274 -26.09 -13.14 18.69
C TYR A 274 -24.96 -14.00 18.10
N TYR A 275 -24.93 -14.17 16.79
CA TYR A 275 -23.89 -14.92 16.09
C TYR A 275 -22.51 -14.27 16.32
N MET A 276 -22.38 -12.98 16.05
CA MET A 276 -21.12 -12.24 16.22
C MET A 276 -20.64 -12.29 17.67
N GLN A 277 -21.53 -12.12 18.64
CA GLN A 277 -21.15 -12.20 20.06
C GLN A 277 -20.56 -13.57 20.42
N ASN A 278 -21.13 -14.67 19.92
CA ASN A 278 -20.63 -16.01 20.18
C ASN A 278 -19.26 -16.23 19.53
N LEU A 279 -19.10 -15.81 18.27
CA LEU A 279 -17.82 -15.91 17.55
C LEU A 279 -16.71 -15.10 18.24
N LEU A 280 -16.98 -13.84 18.56
CA LEU A 280 -16.02 -12.96 19.23
C LEU A 280 -15.68 -13.46 20.66
N ASN A 281 -16.62 -14.12 21.35
CA ASN A 281 -16.32 -14.79 22.62
C ASN A 281 -15.36 -15.98 22.44
N ILE A 282 -15.47 -16.75 21.34
CA ILE A 282 -14.52 -17.84 21.05
C ILE A 282 -13.13 -17.26 20.81
N ILE A 283 -13.01 -16.27 19.93
CA ILE A 283 -11.72 -15.67 19.56
C ILE A 283 -11.08 -14.98 20.78
N GLY A 284 -11.80 -14.05 21.39
CA GLY A 284 -11.25 -13.23 22.47
C GLY A 284 -11.08 -13.99 23.79
N LYS A 285 -12.05 -14.83 24.20
CA LYS A 285 -11.98 -15.48 25.53
C LYS A 285 -11.37 -16.87 25.51
N LYS A 286 -11.59 -17.67 24.45
CA LYS A 286 -11.06 -19.04 24.38
C LYS A 286 -9.68 -19.11 23.73
N LEU A 287 -9.45 -18.31 22.68
CA LEU A 287 -8.18 -18.32 21.95
C LEU A 287 -7.21 -17.22 22.40
N ASN A 288 -7.66 -16.27 23.21
CA ASN A 288 -6.88 -15.12 23.68
C ASN A 288 -6.23 -14.35 22.51
N LYS A 289 -7.04 -14.03 21.50
CA LYS A 289 -6.64 -13.26 20.31
C LYS A 289 -7.46 -11.98 20.21
N GLY A 290 -6.79 -10.88 19.88
CA GLY A 290 -7.47 -9.67 19.42
C GLY A 290 -8.11 -9.90 18.05
N TYR A 291 -9.05 -9.04 17.68
CA TYR A 291 -9.76 -9.14 16.41
C TYR A 291 -10.05 -7.75 15.83
N LEU A 292 -10.10 -7.74 14.51
CA LEU A 292 -10.53 -6.63 13.67
C LEU A 292 -11.91 -6.97 13.13
N ILE A 293 -12.81 -5.98 13.12
CA ILE A 293 -14.18 -6.13 12.59
C ILE A 293 -14.52 -4.98 11.65
N TRP A 294 -15.35 -5.26 10.65
CA TRP A 294 -16.02 -4.23 9.88
C TRP A 294 -17.04 -3.47 10.73
N GLN A 295 -17.26 -2.20 10.39
CA GLN A 295 -18.11 -1.26 11.15
C GLN A 295 -19.53 -1.79 11.49
N GLU A 296 -20.12 -2.66 10.66
CA GLU A 296 -21.48 -3.16 10.85
C GLU A 296 -21.70 -3.84 12.19
N VAL A 297 -20.67 -4.50 12.70
CA VAL A 297 -20.75 -5.23 13.96
C VAL A 297 -21.07 -4.25 15.10
N ILE A 298 -20.50 -3.04 15.06
CA ILE A 298 -20.81 -1.97 16.00
C ILE A 298 -22.14 -1.29 15.65
N ASP A 299 -22.39 -1.02 14.36
CA ASP A 299 -23.63 -0.37 13.89
C ASP A 299 -24.88 -1.16 14.27
N ASN A 300 -24.78 -2.49 14.27
CA ASN A 300 -25.86 -3.40 14.63
C ASN A 300 -25.94 -3.69 16.14
N GLY A 301 -25.11 -3.03 16.96
CA GLY A 301 -25.17 -3.06 18.42
C GLY A 301 -24.52 -4.29 19.07
N ALA A 302 -23.62 -5.00 18.38
CA ALA A 302 -22.87 -6.08 19.03
C ALA A 302 -21.92 -5.53 20.11
N MET A 303 -21.81 -6.25 21.23
CA MET A 303 -20.88 -5.89 22.29
C MET A 303 -19.54 -6.55 22.03
N VAL A 304 -18.51 -5.74 21.85
CA VAL A 304 -17.16 -6.20 21.56
C VAL A 304 -16.21 -5.88 22.71
N GLN A 305 -15.03 -6.47 22.71
CA GLN A 305 -14.05 -6.20 23.75
C GLN A 305 -13.47 -4.77 23.61
N PRO A 306 -13.06 -4.10 24.70
CA PRO A 306 -12.55 -2.73 24.64
C PRO A 306 -11.33 -2.53 23.73
N ASP A 307 -10.52 -3.57 23.54
CA ASP A 307 -9.32 -3.58 22.70
C ASP A 307 -9.58 -3.93 21.22
N THR A 308 -10.86 -4.10 20.84
CA THR A 308 -11.27 -4.36 19.46
C THR A 308 -10.85 -3.23 18.52
N VAL A 309 -10.37 -3.61 17.33
CA VAL A 309 -10.14 -2.68 16.22
C VAL A 309 -11.33 -2.70 15.28
N VAL A 310 -11.85 -1.52 14.93
CA VAL A 310 -12.98 -1.37 14.02
C VAL A 310 -12.51 -0.73 12.71
N GLU A 311 -12.86 -1.34 11.59
CA GLU A 311 -12.54 -0.82 10.26
C GLU A 311 -13.75 -0.15 9.60
N VAL A 312 -13.57 1.14 9.26
CA VAL A 312 -14.60 1.98 8.64
C VAL A 312 -14.41 2.00 7.13
N TRP A 313 -15.38 1.41 6.43
CA TRP A 313 -15.30 1.14 4.99
C TRP A 313 -16.44 1.76 4.18
N LYS A 314 -17.57 2.10 4.81
CA LYS A 314 -18.73 2.70 4.13
C LYS A 314 -18.55 4.19 3.91
N GLY A 315 -19.35 4.75 2.99
CA GLY A 315 -19.48 6.20 2.84
C GLY A 315 -19.97 6.88 4.14
N GLY A 316 -19.77 8.20 4.25
CA GLY A 316 -20.07 8.91 5.51
C GLY A 316 -19.05 8.62 6.62
N TYR A 317 -17.81 8.30 6.23
CA TYR A 317 -16.79 7.84 7.17
C TYR A 317 -16.39 8.91 8.20
N VAL A 318 -16.56 10.21 7.91
CA VAL A 318 -16.16 11.28 8.84
C VAL A 318 -16.99 11.23 10.12
N GLU A 319 -18.31 11.10 10.00
CA GLU A 319 -19.22 10.94 11.12
C GLU A 319 -19.02 9.60 11.83
N GLU A 320 -18.75 8.54 11.07
CA GLU A 320 -18.56 7.19 11.61
C GLU A 320 -17.26 7.07 12.42
N LEU A 321 -16.16 7.67 11.94
CA LEU A 321 -14.91 7.79 12.70
C LEU A 321 -15.12 8.52 14.02
N ALA A 322 -15.85 9.65 14.01
CA ALA A 322 -16.18 10.40 15.22
C ALA A 322 -17.01 9.56 16.21
N LYS A 323 -17.97 8.78 15.71
CA LYS A 323 -18.83 7.90 16.51
C LYS A 323 -18.03 6.76 17.14
N ILE A 324 -17.25 6.02 16.37
CA ILE A 324 -16.50 4.85 16.86
C ILE A 324 -15.41 5.27 17.84
N THR A 325 -14.67 6.34 17.55
CA THR A 325 -13.63 6.85 18.47
C THR A 325 -14.24 7.42 19.75
N LYS A 326 -15.46 7.99 19.71
CA LYS A 326 -16.21 8.38 20.91
C LYS A 326 -16.58 7.19 21.80
N LEU A 327 -16.78 6.01 21.21
CA LEU A 327 -17.00 4.76 21.95
C LEU A 327 -15.71 4.18 22.54
N GLY A 328 -14.54 4.74 22.21
CA GLY A 328 -13.25 4.35 22.79
C GLY A 328 -12.50 3.24 22.03
N TYR A 329 -12.98 2.85 20.85
CA TYR A 329 -12.34 1.79 20.07
C TYR A 329 -11.20 2.32 19.19
N LYS A 330 -10.17 1.48 19.01
CA LYS A 330 -9.15 1.70 17.98
C LYS A 330 -9.80 1.56 16.61
N THR A 331 -9.42 2.43 15.67
CA THR A 331 -10.12 2.52 14.38
C THR A 331 -9.13 2.57 13.21
N LEU A 332 -9.52 1.89 12.13
CA LEU A 332 -8.88 1.92 10.82
C LEU A 332 -9.82 2.55 9.80
N LEU A 333 -9.26 3.28 8.83
CA LEU A 333 -9.99 3.81 7.69
C LEU A 333 -9.62 3.08 6.41
N SER A 334 -10.63 2.62 5.66
CA SER A 334 -10.45 2.14 4.27
C SER A 334 -11.47 2.73 3.30
N SER A 335 -12.54 3.36 3.79
CA SER A 335 -13.65 3.90 2.98
C SER A 335 -13.25 4.73 1.76
N CYS A 336 -12.28 5.64 1.91
CA CYS A 336 -11.81 6.49 0.81
C CYS A 336 -10.73 5.83 -0.06
N TRP A 337 -10.31 4.59 0.23
CA TRP A 337 -9.19 3.88 -0.36
C TRP A 337 -9.59 2.52 -0.97
N TYR A 338 -10.78 2.47 -1.57
CA TYR A 338 -11.20 1.37 -2.43
C TYR A 338 -10.55 1.55 -3.82
N LEU A 339 -9.49 0.79 -4.07
CA LEU A 339 -8.71 0.83 -5.30
C LEU A 339 -9.32 -0.06 -6.39
N ASN A 340 -10.15 -1.04 -6.03
CA ASN A 340 -10.95 -1.79 -7.01
C ASN A 340 -11.87 -0.88 -7.83
N TYR A 341 -12.35 0.23 -7.26
CA TYR A 341 -13.09 1.27 -7.99
C TYR A 341 -12.16 2.14 -8.84
N ILE A 342 -11.98 1.72 -10.10
CA ILE A 342 -11.23 2.46 -11.10
C ILE A 342 -12.04 3.61 -11.72
N SER A 343 -11.36 4.68 -12.10
CA SER A 343 -11.96 5.82 -12.80
C SER A 343 -10.92 6.42 -13.76
N TYR A 344 -11.38 6.97 -14.89
CA TYR A 344 -10.48 7.65 -15.82
C TYR A 344 -9.81 8.87 -15.16
N GLY A 345 -8.51 9.05 -15.38
CA GLY A 345 -7.73 10.19 -14.91
C GLY A 345 -6.77 9.84 -13.77
N ASP A 346 -6.31 10.86 -13.05
CA ASP A 346 -5.33 10.78 -11.96
C ASP A 346 -6.01 10.59 -10.60
N ASP A 347 -6.77 9.51 -10.48
CA ASP A 347 -7.58 9.19 -9.30
C ASP A 347 -6.76 9.07 -8.01
N TRP A 348 -5.45 8.80 -8.09
CA TRP A 348 -4.52 8.82 -6.97
C TRP A 348 -4.58 10.12 -6.14
N ARG A 349 -4.92 11.26 -6.76
CA ARG A 349 -5.07 12.54 -6.06
C ARG A 349 -6.20 12.50 -5.04
N LYS A 350 -7.29 11.78 -5.33
CA LYS A 350 -8.42 11.59 -4.41
C LYS A 350 -7.99 10.77 -3.18
N TYR A 351 -7.17 9.74 -3.41
CA TYR A 351 -6.62 8.89 -2.35
C TYR A 351 -5.61 9.65 -1.49
N TYR A 352 -4.77 10.48 -2.12
CA TYR A 352 -3.79 11.33 -1.44
C TYR A 352 -4.45 12.41 -0.56
N ALA A 353 -5.60 12.95 -0.99
CA ALA A 353 -6.33 13.99 -0.27
C ALA A 353 -7.07 13.50 0.98
N CYS A 354 -7.38 12.20 1.07
CA CYS A 354 -8.04 11.63 2.23
C CYS A 354 -7.11 11.64 3.47
N ASP A 355 -7.64 11.93 4.66
CA ASP A 355 -6.89 11.88 5.92
C ASP A 355 -7.74 11.25 7.04
N PRO A 356 -7.27 10.16 7.68
CA PRO A 356 -8.00 9.47 8.74
C PRO A 356 -8.31 10.30 9.99
N GLN A 357 -7.60 11.40 10.22
CA GLN A 357 -7.81 12.28 11.38
C GLN A 357 -8.63 13.54 11.02
N GLN A 358 -9.15 13.64 9.80
CA GLN A 358 -10.00 14.75 9.34
C GLN A 358 -11.47 14.57 9.75
N PHE A 359 -11.72 14.47 11.05
CA PHE A 359 -13.06 14.49 11.64
C PHE A 359 -13.10 15.39 12.89
N ASN A 360 -14.30 15.75 13.34
CA ASN A 360 -14.49 16.54 14.54
C ASN A 360 -14.42 15.62 15.79
N GLY A 361 -13.33 15.72 16.55
CA GLY A 361 -13.08 14.94 17.76
C GLY A 361 -11.90 15.48 18.55
N THR A 362 -11.79 15.09 19.82
CA THR A 362 -10.66 15.47 20.70
C THR A 362 -9.36 14.82 20.24
N ASP A 363 -8.23 15.30 20.78
CA ASP A 363 -6.91 14.72 20.48
C ASP A 363 -6.83 13.25 20.93
N GLU A 364 -7.49 12.89 22.04
CA GLU A 364 -7.61 11.50 22.51
C GLU A 364 -8.39 10.63 21.52
N GLN A 365 -9.50 11.15 20.98
CA GLN A 365 -10.26 10.43 19.96
C GLN A 365 -9.44 10.23 18.68
N LYS A 366 -8.66 11.24 18.26
CA LYS A 366 -7.80 11.14 17.08
C LYS A 366 -6.62 10.20 17.26
N LYS A 367 -6.15 9.97 18.49
CA LYS A 367 -5.12 8.96 18.83
C LYS A 367 -5.64 7.53 18.73
N LEU A 368 -6.96 7.31 18.77
CA LEU A 368 -7.55 5.99 18.52
C LEU A 368 -7.50 5.59 17.05
N ILE A 369 -7.24 6.53 16.14
CA ILE A 369 -6.98 6.22 14.74
C ILE A 369 -5.56 5.64 14.64
N ILE A 370 -5.47 4.33 14.45
CA ILE A 370 -4.17 3.62 14.40
C ILE A 370 -3.63 3.49 12.97
N GLY A 371 -4.44 3.88 11.96
CA GLY A 371 -4.03 3.95 10.57
C GLY A 371 -5.17 3.62 9.60
N GLY A 372 -4.87 2.84 8.57
CA GLY A 372 -5.88 2.42 7.61
C GLY A 372 -5.33 1.53 6.51
N GLU A 373 -6.21 1.21 5.56
CA GLU A 373 -5.94 0.19 4.56
C GLU A 373 -6.41 0.59 3.16
N THR A 374 -5.62 0.19 2.16
CA THR A 374 -6.10 0.18 0.77
C THR A 374 -6.82 -1.14 0.49
N CYS A 375 -7.96 -1.09 -0.18
CA CYS A 375 -8.74 -2.29 -0.51
C CYS A 375 -8.74 -2.57 -2.00
N MET A 376 -8.36 -3.80 -2.37
CA MET A 376 -8.53 -4.34 -3.72
C MET A 376 -9.35 -5.62 -3.66
N TRP A 377 -10.67 -5.43 -3.70
CA TRP A 377 -11.61 -6.52 -3.90
C TRP A 377 -11.44 -7.14 -5.29
N GLY A 378 -11.65 -8.45 -5.34
CA GLY A 378 -11.20 -9.32 -6.41
C GLY A 378 -12.19 -9.51 -7.54
N GLU A 379 -13.36 -8.86 -7.55
CA GLU A 379 -14.42 -9.13 -8.55
C GLU A 379 -13.94 -8.93 -9.99
N PHE A 380 -12.96 -8.04 -10.19
CA PHE A 380 -12.37 -7.72 -11.50
C PHE A 380 -10.84 -7.71 -11.49
N VAL A 381 -10.23 -8.40 -10.52
CA VAL A 381 -8.79 -8.38 -10.25
C VAL A 381 -8.27 -9.78 -10.04
N ASP A 382 -7.26 -10.16 -10.81
CA ASP A 382 -6.52 -11.41 -10.71
C ASP A 382 -5.03 -11.14 -11.00
N ASP A 383 -4.26 -12.22 -11.17
CA ASP A 383 -2.82 -12.16 -11.50
C ASP A 383 -2.49 -11.26 -12.70
N THR A 384 -3.41 -11.10 -13.67
CA THR A 384 -3.14 -10.36 -14.91
C THR A 384 -3.07 -8.85 -14.71
N ASN A 385 -3.69 -8.32 -13.65
CA ASN A 385 -3.85 -6.88 -13.50
C ASN A 385 -3.64 -6.34 -12.08
N LEU A 386 -3.43 -7.20 -11.07
CA LEU A 386 -3.26 -6.80 -9.66
C LEU A 386 -2.21 -5.70 -9.50
N ILE A 387 -0.98 -5.93 -10.00
CA ILE A 387 0.16 -5.04 -9.79
C ILE A 387 -0.07 -3.67 -10.45
N ALA A 388 -0.46 -3.67 -11.73
CA ALA A 388 -0.72 -2.45 -12.47
C ALA A 388 -1.87 -1.64 -11.88
N ARG A 389 -2.93 -2.32 -11.41
CA ARG A 389 -4.08 -1.66 -10.79
C ARG A 389 -3.73 -1.11 -9.41
N PHE A 390 -2.92 -1.79 -8.61
CA PHE A 390 -2.52 -1.27 -7.29
C PHE A 390 -1.55 -0.10 -7.40
N TRP A 391 -0.55 -0.21 -8.27
CA TRP A 391 0.63 0.64 -8.21
C TRP A 391 0.73 1.55 -9.44
N PRO A 392 0.93 2.86 -9.25
CA PRO A 392 1.34 3.53 -8.01
C PRO A 392 0.17 4.14 -7.21
N ARG A 393 -1.10 3.84 -7.50
CA ARG A 393 -2.25 4.44 -6.78
C ARG A 393 -2.18 4.22 -5.26
N ALA A 394 -1.79 3.03 -4.82
CA ALA A 394 -1.58 2.73 -3.39
C ALA A 394 -0.38 3.46 -2.78
N ALA A 395 0.60 3.88 -3.58
CA ALA A 395 1.74 4.66 -3.09
C ALA A 395 1.29 6.02 -2.53
N ALA A 396 0.22 6.60 -3.08
CA ALA A 396 -0.42 7.82 -2.55
C ALA A 396 -0.93 7.62 -1.12
N VAL A 397 -1.52 6.46 -0.84
CA VAL A 397 -2.01 6.11 0.50
C VAL A 397 -0.85 5.78 1.44
N GLY A 398 0.19 5.11 0.94
CA GLY A 398 1.42 4.85 1.69
C GLY A 398 2.06 6.15 2.20
N GLU A 399 2.12 7.20 1.37
CA GLU A 399 2.60 8.52 1.80
C GLU A 399 1.69 9.18 2.83
N ARG A 400 0.36 9.11 2.66
CA ARG A 400 -0.58 9.65 3.64
C ARG A 400 -0.50 8.98 5.01
N LEU A 401 -0.22 7.68 5.02
CA LEU A 401 -0.12 6.89 6.26
C LEU A 401 1.27 6.95 6.91
N TRP A 402 2.30 7.34 6.17
CA TRP A 402 3.67 7.45 6.65
C TRP A 402 4.07 8.88 7.01
N SER A 403 3.89 9.83 6.09
CA SER A 403 4.47 11.17 6.14
C SER A 403 3.70 12.14 7.04
N ASP A 404 4.31 13.29 7.32
CA ASP A 404 3.71 14.34 8.14
C ASP A 404 2.35 14.80 7.59
N MET A 405 1.42 15.10 8.51
CA MET A 405 0.06 15.52 8.17
C MET A 405 0.03 16.78 7.29
N SER A 406 1.01 17.69 7.40
CA SER A 406 1.05 18.93 6.61
C SER A 406 1.27 18.69 5.11
N LEU A 407 1.79 17.53 4.71
CA LEU A 407 2.06 17.19 3.32
C LEU A 407 0.76 16.80 2.58
N LYS A 408 0.04 17.81 2.09
CA LYS A 408 -1.30 17.64 1.46
C LYS A 408 -1.37 18.03 -0.02
N ASN A 409 -0.36 18.72 -0.53
CA ASN A 409 -0.40 19.23 -1.90
C ASN A 409 -0.05 18.14 -2.93
N ALA A 410 -1.07 17.59 -3.59
CA ALA A 410 -0.89 16.60 -4.64
C ALA A 410 -0.12 17.14 -5.87
N ALA A 411 -0.12 18.44 -6.14
CA ALA A 411 0.66 19.01 -7.23
C ALA A 411 2.17 18.95 -6.92
N GLU A 412 2.55 19.18 -5.67
CA GLU A 412 3.94 19.07 -5.19
C GLU A 412 4.39 17.60 -5.06
N ALA A 413 3.46 16.67 -4.80
CA ALA A 413 3.75 15.25 -4.74
C ALA A 413 3.95 14.61 -6.11
N ALA A 414 3.25 15.11 -7.15
CA ALA A 414 3.20 14.47 -8.46
C ALA A 414 4.59 14.21 -9.10
N PRO A 415 5.56 15.15 -9.08
CA PRO A 415 6.92 14.89 -9.56
C PRO A 415 7.65 13.73 -8.86
N ARG A 416 7.45 13.58 -7.54
CA ARG A 416 8.08 12.50 -6.75
C ARG A 416 7.39 11.17 -7.00
N LEU A 417 6.07 11.18 -7.16
CA LEU A 417 5.31 9.98 -7.49
C LEU A 417 5.67 9.46 -8.88
N GLU A 418 5.88 10.35 -9.84
CA GLU A 418 6.34 10.01 -11.19
C GLU A 418 7.73 9.34 -11.13
N GLU A 419 8.69 9.92 -10.39
CA GLU A 419 10.00 9.33 -10.17
C GLU A 419 9.90 7.94 -9.52
N HIS A 420 9.09 7.82 -8.45
CA HIS A 420 8.92 6.57 -7.72
C HIS A 420 8.26 5.49 -8.58
N ARG A 421 7.27 5.85 -9.42
CA ARG A 421 6.68 4.93 -10.40
C ARG A 421 7.74 4.39 -11.35
N CYS A 422 8.60 5.25 -11.91
CA CYS A 422 9.69 4.80 -12.78
C CYS A 422 10.70 3.92 -12.04
N ARG A 423 10.94 4.19 -10.75
CA ARG A 423 11.78 3.34 -9.89
C ARG A 423 11.16 1.96 -9.66
N MET A 424 9.84 1.87 -9.49
CA MET A 424 9.15 0.58 -9.39
C MET A 424 9.27 -0.19 -10.73
N VAL A 425 9.09 0.50 -11.86
CA VAL A 425 9.27 -0.10 -13.20
C VAL A 425 10.68 -0.64 -13.41
N SER A 426 11.73 0.12 -13.07
CA SER A 426 13.12 -0.35 -13.19
C SER A 426 13.46 -1.51 -12.26
N ARG A 427 12.70 -1.68 -11.17
CA ARG A 427 12.78 -2.82 -10.26
C ARG A 427 11.95 -4.03 -10.71
N GLY A 428 11.30 -3.95 -11.89
CA GLY A 428 10.56 -5.05 -12.51
C GLY A 428 9.06 -5.06 -12.22
N PHE A 429 8.51 -4.04 -11.58
CA PHE A 429 7.08 -3.98 -11.27
C PHE A 429 6.29 -3.33 -12.41
N ALA A 430 5.19 -3.95 -12.82
CA ALA A 430 4.31 -3.44 -13.87
C ALA A 430 3.43 -2.26 -13.39
N ALA A 431 4.01 -1.23 -12.77
CA ALA A 431 3.27 -0.07 -12.24
C ALA A 431 2.72 0.82 -13.38
N GLU A 432 1.44 1.19 -13.30
CA GLU A 432 0.77 2.01 -14.31
C GLU A 432 1.30 3.45 -14.36
N PRO A 433 1.19 4.16 -15.49
CA PRO A 433 1.47 5.60 -15.56
C PRO A 433 0.49 6.41 -14.69
N VAL A 434 0.94 7.53 -14.10
CA VAL A 434 0.21 8.20 -13.02
C VAL A 434 -0.16 9.67 -13.25
N ASN A 435 0.60 10.42 -14.06
CA ASN A 435 0.34 11.85 -14.31
C ASN A 435 0.11 12.20 -15.79
N GLY A 436 -0.53 11.29 -16.54
CA GLY A 436 -0.77 11.48 -17.96
C GLY A 436 0.45 11.08 -18.81
N PRO A 437 0.58 11.62 -20.04
CA PRO A 437 1.65 11.23 -20.96
C PRO A 437 3.05 11.56 -20.43
N GLY A 438 3.95 10.58 -20.51
CA GLY A 438 5.34 10.67 -20.04
C GLY A 438 6.14 9.45 -20.48
N TYR A 439 7.38 9.33 -19.98
CA TYR A 439 8.24 8.17 -20.20
C TYR A 439 9.17 7.96 -19.00
N CYS A 440 9.60 6.72 -18.79
CA CYS A 440 10.67 6.37 -17.86
C CYS A 440 11.98 6.15 -18.61
N PRO A 441 13.15 6.46 -18.01
CA PRO A 441 14.44 6.15 -18.63
C PRO A 441 14.64 4.66 -18.93
N GLU A 442 14.03 3.80 -18.10
CA GLU A 442 13.93 2.36 -18.30
C GLU A 442 12.43 2.01 -18.33
N GLU A 443 11.94 1.56 -19.49
CA GLU A 443 10.53 1.15 -19.67
C GLU A 443 10.32 -0.31 -19.27
N TYR A 444 9.09 -0.64 -18.89
CA TYR A 444 8.73 -1.99 -18.47
C TYR A 444 8.93 -2.99 -19.61
N THR A 445 9.58 -4.12 -19.30
CA THR A 445 9.76 -5.24 -20.23
C THR A 445 9.33 -6.53 -19.54
N MET A 446 8.44 -7.29 -20.19
CA MET A 446 7.98 -8.58 -19.70
C MET A 446 9.09 -9.60 -20.03
N PHE A 447 9.67 -10.24 -19.02
CA PHE A 447 10.70 -11.28 -19.18
C PHE A 447 10.09 -12.67 -19.15
#